data_AF-A0A1V6MHK6-F1
#
_entry.id   AF-A0A1V6MHK6-F1
#
_cell.length_a   1.000
_cell.length_b   1.000
_cell.length_c   1.000
_cell.angle_alpha   90.00
_cell.angle_beta   90.00
_cell.angle_gamma   90.00
#
_symmetry.space_group_name_H-M   'P 1'
#
loop_
_entity.id
_entity.type
_entity.pdbx_description
1 polymer ?
#
loop_
_entity_poly.entity_id
_entity_poly.type
_entity_poly.pdbx_seq_one_letter_code
_entity_poly.pdbx_strand_id
1 'polypeptide(L)' 'MQETAWPVWEATGDTDALQQFLKDNGCHGVEAVFVTMGLLHCDLAQAQRAFFNAPCRDTERRFHNHAMELFEEAADHDA' A
#
# COMPACT_ATOMS: atom_id res chain seq x y z
N MET A 1 8.00 23.11 -5.99
CA MET A 1 6.53 23.00 -5.88
C MET A 1 6.22 21.62 -5.29
N GLN A 2 6.37 21.45 -3.97
CA GLN A 2 6.20 20.16 -3.27
C GLN A 2 5.33 20.28 -1.99
N GLU A 3 4.72 21.44 -1.72
CA GLU A 3 4.22 21.75 -0.37
C GLU A 3 2.68 21.71 -0.21
N THR A 4 1.93 21.21 -1.19
CA THR A 4 0.45 21.25 -1.13
C THR A 4 -0.26 19.90 -1.07
N ALA A 5 0.46 18.78 -1.18
CA ALA A 5 -0.15 17.44 -1.08
C ALA A 5 -0.21 16.91 0.36
N TRP A 6 0.63 17.43 1.26
CA TRP A 6 0.77 16.94 2.64
C TRP A 6 -0.52 16.90 3.48
N PRO A 7 -1.36 17.96 3.51
CA PRO A 7 -2.43 18.03 4.52
C PRO A 7 -3.70 17.27 4.16
N VAL A 8 -3.90 16.96 2.88
CA VAL A 8 -5.17 16.34 2.43
C VAL A 8 -5.20 14.85 2.73
N TRP A 9 -4.08 14.15 2.61
CA TRP A 9 -4.05 12.69 2.55
C TRP A 9 -4.19 12.03 3.92
N GLU A 10 -3.50 12.57 4.93
CA GLU A 10 -3.64 12.12 6.33
C GLU A 10 -5.03 12.42 6.90
N ALA A 11 -5.66 13.53 6.46
CA ALA A 11 -6.93 13.98 7.01
C ALA A 11 -8.16 13.31 6.37
N THR A 12 -8.09 12.93 5.09
CA THR A 12 -9.23 12.32 4.39
C THR A 12 -9.15 10.79 4.29
N GLY A 13 -7.95 10.20 4.43
CA GLY A 13 -7.77 8.76 4.18
C GLY A 13 -8.15 8.39 2.74
N ASP A 14 -8.04 9.33 1.81
CA ASP A 14 -8.46 9.16 0.42
C ASP A 14 -7.49 8.23 -0.32
N THR A 15 -7.75 6.94 -0.18
CA THR A 15 -7.01 5.86 -0.82
C THR A 15 -7.12 5.88 -2.35
N ASP A 16 -8.08 6.60 -2.92
CA ASP A 16 -8.19 6.75 -4.38
C ASP A 16 -7.23 7.82 -4.89
N ALA A 17 -7.11 8.95 -4.18
CA ALA A 17 -6.07 9.95 -4.46
C ALA A 17 -4.66 9.33 -4.34
N LEU A 18 -4.39 8.69 -3.19
CA LEU A 18 -3.67 7.42 -3.09
C LEU A 18 -3.05 6.83 -4.37
N GLN A 19 -3.90 6.00 -4.96
CA GLN A 19 -3.64 5.18 -6.11
C GLN A 19 -3.48 5.99 -7.39
N GLN A 20 -4.15 7.13 -7.52
CA GLN A 20 -4.01 7.98 -8.70
C GLN A 20 -2.60 8.56 -8.79
N PHE A 21 -2.07 9.09 -7.68
CA PHE A 21 -0.68 9.58 -7.66
C PHE A 21 0.32 8.49 -8.03
N LEU A 22 0.16 7.29 -7.47
CA LEU A 22 1.07 6.17 -7.74
C LEU A 22 1.00 5.75 -9.21
N LYS A 23 -0.21 5.72 -9.80
CA LYS A 23 -0.40 5.45 -11.24
C LYS A 23 0.26 6.52 -12.11
N ASP A 24 0.05 7.80 -11.79
CA ASP A 24 0.58 8.92 -12.56
C ASP A 24 2.12 8.97 -12.54
N ASN A 25 2.73 8.42 -11.49
CA ASN A 25 4.18 8.30 -11.35
C ASN A 25 4.74 6.93 -11.75
N GLY A 26 3.90 6.01 -12.24
CA GLY A 26 4.33 4.66 -12.65
C GLY A 26 4.77 3.73 -11.52
N CYS A 27 4.45 4.06 -10.27
CA CYS A 27 4.84 3.26 -9.10
C CYS A 27 3.91 2.05 -8.96
N HIS A 28 4.50 0.85 -8.88
CA HIS A 28 3.76 -0.42 -8.84
C HIS A 28 4.30 -1.38 -7.79
N GLY A 29 3.45 -2.30 -7.33
CA GLY A 29 3.83 -3.38 -6.41
C GLY A 29 4.59 -2.86 -5.18
N VAL A 30 5.78 -3.39 -4.93
CA VAL A 30 6.59 -3.04 -3.75
C VAL A 30 7.10 -1.59 -3.77
N GLU A 31 7.40 -1.04 -4.94
CA GLU A 31 7.83 0.35 -5.08
C GLU A 31 6.72 1.31 -4.62
N ALA A 32 5.48 1.01 -5.02
CA ALA A 32 4.33 1.79 -4.60
C ALA A 32 4.15 1.81 -3.07
N VAL A 33 4.45 0.69 -2.39
CA VAL A 33 4.43 0.61 -0.92
C VAL A 33 5.53 1.49 -0.30
N PHE A 34 6.76 1.45 -0.83
CA PHE A 34 7.85 2.31 -0.32
C PHE A 34 7.59 3.79 -0.57
N VAL A 35 7.05 4.15 -1.74
CA VAL A 35 6.63 5.52 -2.03
C VAL A 35 5.51 5.95 -1.08
N THR A 36 4.56 5.06 -0.78
CA THR A 36 3.50 5.32 0.21
C THR A 36 4.08 5.55 1.61
N MET A 37 5.06 4.77 2.05
CA MET A 37 5.76 4.99 3.33
C MET A 37 6.41 6.37 3.39
N GLY A 38 7.08 6.78 2.32
CA GLY A 38 7.71 8.11 2.23
C GLY A 38 6.69 9.25 2.21
N LEU A 39 5.57 9.08 1.50
CA LEU A 39 4.52 10.09 1.40
C LEU A 39 3.73 10.25 2.71
N LEU A 40 3.54 9.17 3.46
CA LEU A 40 2.70 9.17 4.66
C LEU A 40 3.51 9.16 5.97
N HIS A 41 4.84 9.12 5.90
CA HIS A 41 5.75 8.97 7.05
C HIS A 41 5.32 7.86 8.02
N CYS A 42 4.85 6.75 7.46
CA CYS A 42 4.26 5.66 8.21
C CYS A 42 5.12 4.39 8.13
N ASP A 43 4.84 3.44 9.01
CA ASP A 43 5.50 2.13 8.96
C ASP A 43 5.00 1.28 7.79
N LEU A 44 5.70 0.17 7.52
CA LEU A 44 5.37 -0.73 6.41
C LEU A 44 3.94 -1.29 6.50
N ALA A 45 3.48 -1.64 7.70
CA ALA A 45 2.15 -2.21 7.89
C ALA A 45 1.05 -1.17 7.63
N GLN A 46 1.28 0.07 8.06
CA GLN A 46 0.41 1.20 7.76
C GLN A 46 0.38 1.53 6.26
N ALA A 47 1.54 1.54 5.60
CA ALA A 47 1.64 1.79 4.16
C ALA A 47 0.96 0.70 3.32
N GLN A 48 1.16 -0.57 3.69
CA GLN A 48 0.48 -1.70 3.06
C GLN A 48 -1.04 -1.58 3.22
N ARG A 49 -1.54 -1.24 4.42
CA ARG A 49 -2.97 -0.99 4.63
C ARG A 49 -3.50 0.15 3.77
N ALA A 50 -2.81 1.28 3.72
CA ALA A 50 -3.22 2.43 2.91
C ALA A 50 -3.24 2.10 1.41
N PHE A 51 -2.25 1.33 0.94
CA PHE A 51 -2.14 0.91 -0.45
C PHE A 51 -3.21 -0.13 -0.84
N PHE A 52 -3.38 -1.19 -0.05
CA PHE A 52 -4.28 -2.31 -0.40
C PHE A 52 -5.76 -2.07 -0.08
N ASN A 53 -6.10 -1.08 0.76
CA ASN A 53 -7.51 -0.80 1.08
C ASN A 53 -8.26 -0.04 -0.01
N ALA A 54 -7.58 0.49 -1.03
CA ALA A 54 -8.24 1.10 -2.17
C ALA A 54 -9.11 0.04 -2.90
N PRO A 55 -10.41 0.32 -3.19
CA PRO A 55 -11.30 -0.65 -3.81
C PRO A 55 -10.78 -1.20 -5.14
N CYS A 56 -10.05 -0.38 -5.90
CA CYS A 56 -9.45 -0.76 -7.18
C CYS A 56 -8.32 -1.81 -7.05
N ARG A 57 -7.83 -2.08 -5.84
CA ARG A 57 -6.77 -3.05 -5.54
C ARG A 57 -7.26 -4.33 -4.86
N ASP A 58 -8.57 -4.57 -4.79
CA ASP A 58 -9.13 -5.74 -4.08
C ASP A 58 -8.56 -7.08 -4.57
N THR A 59 -8.42 -7.24 -5.89
CA THR A 59 -7.83 -8.47 -6.48
C THR A 59 -6.37 -8.65 -6.05
N GLU A 60 -5.58 -7.58 -6.05
CA GLU A 60 -4.17 -7.61 -5.64
C GLU A 60 -4.04 -7.86 -4.13
N ARG A 61 -4.93 -7.27 -3.33
CA ARG A 61 -5.03 -7.53 -1.88
C ARG A 61 -5.34 -9.00 -1.60
N ARG A 62 -6.31 -9.61 -2.30
CA ARG A 62 -6.63 -11.03 -2.12
C ARG A 62 -5.45 -11.93 -2.49
N PHE A 63 -4.77 -11.61 -3.58
CA PHE A 63 -3.55 -12.34 -3.97
C PHE A 63 -2.45 -12.21 -2.91
N HIS A 64 -2.20 -10.99 -2.41
CA HIS A 64 -1.21 -10.74 -1.37
C HIS A 64 -1.52 -11.51 -0.07
N ASN A 65 -2.76 -11.44 0.41
CA ASN A 65 -3.18 -12.16 1.61
C ASN A 65 -3.00 -13.67 1.45
N HIS A 66 -3.42 -14.22 0.31
CA HIS A 66 -3.25 -15.65 0.04
C HIS A 66 -1.77 -16.07 -0.03
N ALA A 67 -0.91 -15.24 -0.64
CA ALA A 67 0.52 -15.50 -0.64
C ALA A 67 1.12 -15.48 0.77
N MET A 68 0.70 -14.55 1.63
CA MET A 68 1.13 -14.49 3.02
C MET A 68 0.67 -15.70 3.84
N GLU A 69 -0.57 -16.15 3.66
CA GLU A 69 -1.08 -17.40 4.27
C GLU A 69 -0.21 -18.60 3.88
N LEU A 70 0.15 -18.73 2.59
CA LEU A 70 1.02 -19.82 2.14
C LEU A 70 2.44 -19.75 2.73
N PHE A 71 2.98 -18.54 2.91
CA PHE A 71 4.28 -18.38 3.56
C PHE A 71 4.24 -18.72 5.05
N GLU A 72 3.14 -18.37 5.73
CA GLU A 72 2.91 -18.74 7.13
C GLU A 72 2.79 -20.26 7.28
N GLU A 73 1.98 -20.92 6.44
CA GLU A 73 1.84 -22.38 6.40
C GLU A 73 3.18 -23.09 6.15
N ALA A 74 4.01 -22.56 5.23
CA ALA A 74 5.32 -23.12 4.93
C ALA A 74 6.30 -22.96 6.11
N ALA A 75 6.30 -21.81 6.78
CA ALA A 75 7.15 -21.57 7.94
C ALA A 75 6.79 -22.49 9.12
N ASP A 76 5.50 -22.78 9.31
CA ASP A 76 5.01 -23.72 10.33
C ASP A 76 5.34 -25.19 10.00
N HIS A 77 5.54 -25.51 8.72
CA HIS A 77 5.90 -26.87 8.27
C HIS A 77 7.40 -27.19 8.39
N ASP A 78 8.24 -26.16 8.49
CA ASP A 78 9.71 -26.27 8.64
C ASP A 78 10.18 -26.28 10.12
N ALA A 79 9.25 -26.30 11.08
CA ALA A 79 9.51 -26.33 12.53
C ALA A 79 9.42 -27.74 13.15
#